data_AF-A0A4Q5QYQ3-F1
#
_entry.id   AF-A0A4Q5QYQ3-F1
#
_cell.length_a   1.000
_cell.length_b   1.000
_cell.length_c   1.000
_cell.angle_alpha   90.00
_cell.angle_beta   90.00
_cell.angle_gamma   90.00
#
_symmetry.space_group_name_H-M   'P 1'
#
loop_
_entity.id
_entity.type
_entity.pdbx_description
1 polymer ?
#
loop_
_entity_poly.entity_id
_entity_poly.type
_entity_poly.pdbx_seq_one_letter_code
_entity_poly.pdbx_strand_id
1 'polypeptide(L)'
;MFVPAEPYAWFLRQAVASRALPVACLIIAGTAQARAETSCSDVKTSFAVMAEHYQPVIKSSFTSEELRILASKAPRKRPHQPLGFYVGTFGYKVEIVAQDAQQCALAVTVRLLLTPRLIEIASDGPCRPDIVAEHYLLHARQDDLLLNSYAEQARGVLDHLQLANPLRDQDVTAGDAVVRLVKAALDRLLQPYDEERQHALAAADTTEALTRLNQGCGRAT
;
A
#
# COMPACT_ATOMS: atom_id res chain seq x y z
N MET A 1 8.48 -0.70 13.08
CA MET A 1 7.64 0.01 14.06
C MET A 1 6.72 0.91 13.25
N PHE A 2 5.47 0.47 13.08
CA PHE A 2 4.45 1.16 12.27
C PHE A 2 4.07 2.46 12.99
N VAL A 3 4.44 3.61 12.44
CA VAL A 3 3.86 4.89 12.87
C VAL A 3 2.65 5.10 11.97
N PRO A 4 1.41 5.04 12.48
CA PRO A 4 0.27 5.35 11.65
C PRO A 4 0.36 6.81 11.21
N ALA A 5 0.32 7.04 9.90
CA ALA A 5 0.12 8.35 9.31
C ALA A 5 -1.33 8.82 9.57
N GLU A 6 -1.62 9.19 10.81
CA GLU A 6 -2.83 9.96 11.15
C GLU A 6 -2.53 11.44 11.01
N PRO A 7 -3.18 12.11 10.05
CA PRO A 7 -4.13 13.14 10.47
C PRO A 7 -5.52 13.05 9.81
N TYR A 8 -5.86 11.96 9.11
CA TYR A 8 -7.12 11.89 8.33
C TYR A 8 -8.12 10.79 8.72
N ALA A 9 -7.91 10.06 9.82
CA ALA A 9 -8.73 8.89 10.18
C ALA A 9 -10.00 9.17 11.01
N TRP A 10 -10.40 10.43 11.25
CA TRP A 10 -11.44 10.76 12.26
C TRP A 10 -12.91 10.62 11.81
N PHE A 11 -13.24 10.39 10.53
CA PHE A 11 -14.61 10.65 10.04
C PHE A 11 -15.60 9.49 9.85
N LEU A 12 -15.27 8.21 10.07
CA LEU A 12 -16.25 7.13 9.81
C LEU A 12 -16.24 6.00 10.86
N ARG A 13 -16.82 6.27 12.04
CA ARG A 13 -17.34 5.20 12.91
C ARG A 13 -18.72 5.59 13.42
N GLN A 14 -19.77 5.10 12.75
CA GLN A 14 -21.09 4.96 13.35
C GLN A 14 -21.56 3.50 13.24
N ALA A 15 -21.77 2.93 14.43
CA ALA A 15 -22.84 2.03 14.85
C ALA A 15 -23.45 1.03 13.85
N VAL A 16 -23.39 -0.27 14.20
CA VAL A 16 -24.60 -1.07 14.46
C VAL A 16 -24.31 -2.09 15.57
N ALA A 17 -25.04 -1.98 16.67
CA ALA A 17 -25.19 -3.01 17.69
C ALA A 17 -26.32 -3.97 17.28
N SER A 18 -26.19 -5.28 17.51
CA SER A 18 -27.33 -6.20 17.50
C SER A 18 -27.08 -7.50 18.28
N ARG A 19 -27.73 -7.53 19.46
CA ARG A 19 -28.52 -8.62 20.08
C ARG A 19 -27.94 -10.04 20.09
N ALA A 20 -27.58 -10.45 21.31
CA ALA A 20 -27.43 -11.85 21.72
C ALA A 20 -28.79 -12.57 21.82
N LEU A 21 -28.83 -13.83 21.37
CA LEU A 21 -29.91 -14.78 21.59
C LEU A 21 -29.36 -16.05 22.28
N PRO A 22 -30.20 -16.78 23.05
CA PRO A 22 -29.74 -17.83 23.93
C PRO A 22 -29.38 -19.13 23.22
N VAL A 23 -28.43 -19.82 23.84
CA VAL A 23 -27.82 -21.10 23.47
C VAL A 23 -28.84 -22.24 23.61
N ALA A 24 -29.11 -22.95 22.50
CA ALA A 24 -29.73 -24.26 22.53
C ALA A 24 -28.64 -25.33 22.42
N CYS A 25 -28.44 -26.09 23.50
CA CYS A 25 -27.49 -27.19 23.58
C CYS A 25 -28.14 -28.45 22.99
N LEU A 26 -27.80 -28.79 21.76
CA LEU A 26 -28.23 -30.02 21.10
C LEU A 26 -27.03 -30.99 21.07
N ILE A 27 -27.03 -31.98 21.95
CA ILE A 27 -26.02 -33.05 21.98
C ILE A 27 -26.42 -34.08 20.92
N ILE A 28 -25.80 -34.00 19.74
CA ILE A 28 -25.85 -35.05 18.72
C ILE A 28 -24.64 -35.95 18.93
N ALA A 29 -24.87 -37.19 19.38
CA ALA A 29 -23.86 -38.24 19.40
C ALA A 29 -23.62 -38.72 17.94
N GLY A 30 -22.68 -38.07 17.26
CA GLY A 30 -22.25 -38.41 15.90
C GLY A 30 -21.14 -39.47 15.94
N THR A 31 -21.33 -40.54 15.17
CA THR A 31 -20.35 -41.58 14.91
C THR A 31 -19.02 -40.97 14.42
N ALA A 32 -17.92 -41.30 15.09
CA ALA A 32 -16.56 -40.93 14.67
C ALA A 32 -16.25 -41.54 13.30
N GLN A 33 -16.55 -40.81 12.24
CA GLN A 33 -15.94 -41.04 10.94
C GLN A 33 -14.48 -40.67 11.08
N ALA A 34 -13.61 -41.69 11.08
CA ALA A 34 -12.19 -41.54 10.92
C ALA A 34 -11.95 -40.74 9.64
N ARG A 35 -11.75 -39.42 9.78
CA ARG A 35 -11.21 -38.60 8.72
C ARG A 35 -9.82 -39.16 8.48
N ALA A 36 -9.60 -39.73 7.30
CA ALA A 36 -8.25 -40.05 6.87
C ALA A 36 -7.46 -38.74 6.99
N GLU A 37 -6.50 -38.71 7.92
CA GLU A 37 -5.54 -37.63 8.05
C GLU A 37 -4.69 -37.65 6.79
N THR A 38 -5.10 -36.89 5.78
CA THR A 38 -4.22 -36.56 4.66
C THR A 38 -3.12 -35.67 5.21
N SER A 39 -2.10 -36.30 5.79
CA SER A 39 -0.92 -35.63 6.33
C SER A 39 -0.16 -35.02 5.16
N CYS A 40 -0.22 -33.69 5.04
CA CYS A 40 0.56 -32.93 4.08
C CYS A 40 2.03 -32.90 4.52
N SER A 41 2.86 -33.78 3.94
CA SER A 41 4.30 -33.80 4.24
C SER A 41 5.05 -32.64 3.59
N ASP A 42 4.53 -32.10 2.47
CA ASP A 42 5.11 -30.97 1.75
C ASP A 42 4.00 -30.04 1.23
N VAL A 43 4.00 -28.80 1.69
CA VAL A 43 3.09 -27.76 1.21
C VAL A 43 3.71 -27.09 0.01
N LYS A 44 3.04 -27.16 -1.14
CA LYS A 44 3.45 -26.40 -2.33
C LYS A 44 2.82 -25.02 -2.27
N THR A 45 3.63 -23.98 -2.36
CA THR A 45 3.14 -22.60 -2.41
C THR A 45 3.54 -21.90 -3.68
N SER A 46 2.58 -21.22 -4.31
CA SER A 46 2.83 -20.30 -5.41
C SER A 46 2.52 -18.89 -4.96
N PHE A 47 3.43 -17.95 -5.25
CA PHE A 47 3.24 -16.54 -4.95
C PHE A 47 2.92 -15.76 -6.22
N ALA A 48 1.90 -14.92 -6.15
CA ALA A 48 1.62 -13.89 -7.14
C ALA A 48 1.76 -12.53 -6.46
N VAL A 49 2.59 -11.64 -7.01
CA VAL A 49 2.76 -10.28 -6.49
C VAL A 49 2.30 -9.29 -7.54
N MET A 50 1.45 -8.35 -7.14
CA MET A 50 0.87 -7.34 -8.01
C MET A 50 1.10 -5.94 -7.43
N ALA A 51 1.54 -5.01 -8.27
CA ALA A 51 1.52 -3.58 -7.97
C ALA A 51 0.18 -2.98 -8.44
N GLU A 52 -0.54 -2.35 -7.54
CA GLU A 52 -1.82 -1.72 -7.82
C GLU A 52 -1.75 -0.21 -7.68
N HIS A 53 -1.90 0.43 -8.83
CA HIS A 53 -1.77 1.87 -9.00
C HIS A 53 -3.15 2.49 -9.22
N TYR A 54 -3.58 3.34 -8.31
CA TYR A 54 -4.75 4.17 -8.54
C TYR A 54 -4.34 5.40 -9.35
N GLN A 55 -5.26 5.96 -10.14
CA GLN A 55 -4.97 7.19 -10.86
C GLN A 55 -4.95 8.38 -9.89
N PRO A 56 -3.96 9.31 -9.99
CA PRO A 56 -4.00 10.53 -9.21
C PRO A 56 -5.23 11.36 -9.54
N VAL A 57 -5.95 11.80 -8.51
CA VAL A 57 -7.02 12.79 -8.67
C VAL A 57 -6.41 14.17 -8.52
N ILE A 58 -6.63 15.05 -9.51
CA ILE A 58 -6.17 16.44 -9.48
C ILE A 58 -7.31 17.33 -8.97
N LYS A 59 -7.00 18.18 -8.00
CA LYS A 59 -7.92 19.15 -7.39
C LYS A 59 -7.24 20.50 -7.21
N SER A 60 -8.07 21.51 -7.01
CA SER A 60 -7.67 22.88 -6.73
C SER A 60 -8.49 23.44 -5.58
N SER A 61 -8.43 22.76 -4.43
CA SER A 61 -9.25 23.10 -3.26
C SER A 61 -8.61 24.14 -2.34
N PHE A 62 -7.32 24.44 -2.52
CA PHE A 62 -6.54 25.32 -1.65
C PHE A 62 -6.00 26.52 -2.41
N THR A 63 -5.95 27.67 -1.75
CA THR A 63 -5.22 28.85 -2.22
C THR A 63 -3.70 28.68 -2.09
N SER A 64 -2.93 29.48 -2.81
CA SER A 64 -1.48 29.58 -2.74
C SER A 64 -0.98 29.84 -1.32
N GLU A 65 -1.69 30.65 -0.55
CA GLU A 65 -1.33 30.95 0.84
C GLU A 65 -1.60 29.76 1.76
N GLU A 66 -2.73 29.07 1.61
CA GLU A 66 -3.02 27.84 2.37
C GLU A 66 -1.99 26.75 2.07
N LEU A 67 -1.61 26.58 0.81
CA LEU A 67 -0.55 25.64 0.40
C LEU A 67 0.80 26.01 1.00
N ARG A 68 1.12 27.31 1.10
CA ARG A 68 2.34 27.78 1.77
C ARG A 68 2.34 27.45 3.27
N ILE A 69 1.22 27.65 3.94
CA ILE A 69 1.04 27.31 5.37
C ILE A 69 1.14 25.79 5.58
N LEU A 70 0.54 24.99 4.71
CA LEU A 70 0.66 23.53 4.77
C LEU A 70 2.12 23.08 4.56
N ALA A 71 2.80 23.65 3.56
CA ALA A 71 4.19 23.34 3.29
C ALA A 71 5.14 23.75 4.42
N SER A 72 4.87 24.84 5.13
CA SER A 72 5.72 25.27 6.26
C SER A 72 5.64 24.34 7.48
N LYS A 73 4.60 23.51 7.57
CA LYS A 73 4.45 22.48 8.61
C LYS A 73 5.15 21.17 8.22
N ALA A 74 5.56 21.02 6.96
CA ALA A 74 6.26 19.83 6.52
C ALA A 74 7.70 19.85 7.06
N PRO A 75 8.23 18.72 7.55
CA PRO A 75 9.57 18.65 8.12
C PRO A 75 10.71 18.82 7.09
N ARG A 76 10.39 18.93 5.79
CA ARG A 76 11.38 19.01 4.71
C ARG A 76 11.38 20.35 4.00
N LYS A 77 12.59 20.86 3.77
CA LYS A 77 12.84 22.00 2.88
C LYS A 77 12.60 21.58 1.43
N ARG A 78 11.76 22.32 0.71
CA ARG A 78 11.45 22.08 -0.71
C ARG A 78 12.37 22.92 -1.62
N PRO A 79 12.76 22.42 -2.81
CA PRO A 79 13.60 23.16 -3.74
C PRO A 79 12.84 24.28 -4.48
N HIS A 80 11.51 24.27 -4.43
CA HIS A 80 10.66 25.25 -5.10
C HIS A 80 9.52 25.75 -4.18
N GLN A 81 8.87 26.84 -4.58
CA GLN A 81 7.68 27.35 -3.88
C GLN A 81 6.57 26.29 -3.89
N PRO A 82 5.79 26.14 -2.79
CA PRO A 82 4.67 25.21 -2.73
C PRO A 82 3.50 25.71 -3.58
N LEU A 83 3.54 25.40 -4.87
CA LEU A 83 2.45 25.67 -5.83
C LEU A 83 1.35 24.58 -5.79
N GLY A 84 1.55 23.57 -4.94
CA GLY A 84 0.72 22.39 -4.80
C GLY A 84 1.40 21.31 -3.96
N PHE A 85 0.85 20.10 -4.00
CA PHE A 85 1.47 18.91 -3.46
C PHE A 85 0.93 17.65 -4.13
N TYR A 86 1.74 16.59 -4.07
CA TYR A 86 1.30 15.22 -4.30
C TYR A 86 1.31 14.45 -2.98
N VAL A 87 0.23 13.71 -2.70
CA VAL A 87 0.13 12.77 -1.59
C VAL A 87 -0.38 11.44 -2.14
N GLY A 88 0.30 10.37 -1.75
CA GLY A 88 -0.15 9.00 -1.95
C GLY A 88 0.02 8.20 -0.67
N THR A 89 -0.91 7.30 -0.37
CA THR A 89 -0.78 6.35 0.75
C THR A 89 -0.36 5.00 0.21
N PHE A 90 0.68 4.42 0.82
CA PHE A 90 1.16 3.09 0.50
C PHE A 90 0.63 2.06 1.50
N GLY A 91 0.38 0.83 1.04
CA GLY A 91 0.05 -0.30 1.90
C GLY A 91 0.12 -1.61 1.12
N TYR A 92 -0.24 -2.72 1.77
CA TYR A 92 -0.30 -4.00 1.10
C TYR A 92 -1.41 -4.91 1.66
N LYS A 93 -1.85 -5.87 0.85
CA LYS A 93 -2.77 -6.95 1.22
C LYS A 93 -2.17 -8.30 0.87
N VAL A 94 -2.48 -9.30 1.69
CA VAL A 94 -2.11 -10.70 1.47
C VAL A 94 -3.39 -11.52 1.48
N GLU A 95 -3.64 -12.24 0.40
CA GLU A 95 -4.81 -13.10 0.20
C GLU A 95 -4.29 -14.53 -0.05
N ILE A 96 -4.90 -15.52 0.61
CA ILE A 96 -4.55 -16.93 0.43
C ILE A 96 -5.77 -17.68 -0.09
N VAL A 97 -5.57 -18.45 -1.15
CA VAL A 97 -6.58 -19.34 -1.72
C VAL A 97 -6.03 -20.76 -1.68
N ALA A 98 -6.75 -21.66 -1.01
CA ALA A 98 -6.45 -23.09 -1.09
C ALA A 98 -6.73 -23.58 -2.52
N GLN A 99 -5.73 -24.12 -3.21
CA GLN A 99 -5.89 -24.58 -4.59
C GLN A 99 -6.31 -26.03 -4.67
N ASP A 100 -5.69 -26.89 -3.86
CA ASP A 100 -6.01 -28.32 -3.82
C ASP A 100 -5.60 -28.90 -2.46
N ALA A 101 -6.60 -29.34 -1.69
CA ALA A 101 -6.39 -29.96 -0.38
C ALA A 101 -5.76 -31.36 -0.49
N GLN A 102 -5.92 -32.07 -1.60
CA GLN A 102 -5.29 -33.37 -1.84
C GLN A 102 -3.81 -33.24 -2.24
N GLN A 103 -3.44 -32.13 -2.89
CA GLN A 103 -2.05 -31.85 -3.31
C GLN A 103 -1.29 -30.92 -2.36
N CYS A 104 -1.92 -30.51 -1.25
CA CYS A 104 -1.32 -29.61 -0.26
C CYS A 104 -0.81 -28.32 -0.90
N ALA A 105 -1.59 -27.75 -1.83
CA ALA A 105 -1.20 -26.59 -2.63
C ALA A 105 -1.94 -25.31 -2.18
N LEU A 106 -1.17 -24.25 -1.90
CA LEU A 106 -1.67 -22.91 -1.56
C LEU A 106 -1.22 -21.88 -2.58
N ALA A 107 -2.15 -21.04 -3.02
CA ALA A 107 -1.82 -19.82 -3.75
C ALA A 107 -1.90 -18.62 -2.83
N VAL A 108 -0.84 -17.81 -2.83
CA VAL A 108 -0.76 -16.57 -2.08
C VAL A 108 -0.67 -15.41 -3.06
N THR A 109 -1.62 -14.49 -2.98
CA THR A 109 -1.62 -13.24 -3.75
C THR A 109 -1.25 -12.10 -2.82
N VAL A 110 -0.20 -11.35 -3.18
CA VAL A 110 0.22 -10.14 -2.50
C VAL A 110 -0.05 -8.94 -3.41
N ARG A 111 -0.77 -7.95 -2.87
CA ARG A 111 -1.11 -6.73 -3.59
C ARG A 111 -0.45 -5.57 -2.87
N LEU A 112 0.54 -4.93 -3.50
CA LEU A 112 1.10 -3.67 -3.02
C LEU A 112 0.26 -2.53 -3.60
N LEU A 113 -0.20 -1.63 -2.75
CA LEU A 113 -1.25 -0.66 -3.05
C LEU A 113 -0.72 0.76 -2.90
N LEU A 114 -0.96 1.60 -3.91
CA LEU A 114 -0.75 3.04 -3.81
C LEU A 114 -2.09 3.78 -3.96
N THR A 115 -2.74 4.05 -2.83
CA THR A 115 -4.08 4.63 -2.75
C THR A 115 -4.43 5.21 -1.37
N PRO A 116 -5.19 6.31 -1.27
CA PRO A 116 -5.57 7.21 -2.37
C PRO A 116 -4.38 8.02 -2.89
N ARG A 117 -4.52 8.59 -4.08
CA ARG A 117 -3.53 9.50 -4.69
C ARG A 117 -4.18 10.83 -5.04
N LEU A 118 -3.65 11.90 -4.48
CA LEU A 118 -4.17 13.25 -4.61
C LEU A 118 -3.06 14.20 -5.06
N ILE A 119 -3.36 14.99 -6.07
CA ILE A 119 -2.60 16.17 -6.46
C ILE A 119 -3.49 17.37 -6.15
N GLU A 120 -3.02 18.25 -5.28
CA GLU A 120 -3.64 19.56 -5.07
C GLU A 120 -2.74 20.63 -5.68
N ILE A 121 -3.35 21.53 -6.45
CA ILE A 121 -2.69 22.72 -6.99
C ILE A 121 -3.39 23.97 -6.47
N ALA A 122 -2.69 25.10 -6.45
CA ALA A 122 -3.30 26.36 -6.02
C ALA A 122 -4.51 26.71 -6.89
N SER A 123 -5.62 27.11 -6.26
CA SER A 123 -6.83 27.61 -6.92
C SER A 123 -6.67 29.03 -7.43
N ASP A 124 -5.74 29.78 -6.84
CA ASP A 124 -5.36 31.13 -7.19
C ASP A 124 -3.85 31.21 -7.47
N GLY A 125 -3.47 32.09 -8.40
CA GLY A 125 -2.06 32.38 -8.65
C GLY A 125 -1.76 32.70 -10.11
N PRO A 126 -0.55 33.24 -10.36
CA PRO A 126 -0.12 33.61 -11.72
C PRO A 126 0.35 32.41 -12.54
N CYS A 127 0.52 31.24 -11.93
CA CYS A 127 1.02 30.05 -12.59
C CYS A 127 -0.04 29.36 -13.44
N ARG A 128 0.37 28.84 -14.59
CA ARG A 128 -0.46 28.00 -15.44
C ARG A 128 -0.81 26.67 -14.73
N PRO A 129 -2.10 26.37 -14.46
CA PRO A 129 -2.50 25.19 -13.69
C PRO A 129 -2.06 23.85 -14.31
N ASP A 130 -2.05 23.76 -15.63
CA ASP A 130 -1.65 22.57 -16.37
C ASP A 130 -0.16 22.23 -16.20
N ILE A 131 0.70 23.25 -16.18
CA ILE A 131 2.14 23.07 -15.94
C ILE A 131 2.43 22.65 -14.50
N VAL A 132 1.72 23.24 -13.54
CA VAL A 132 1.84 22.86 -12.12
C VAL A 132 1.37 21.41 -11.91
N ALA A 133 0.24 21.03 -12.52
CA ALA A 133 -0.27 19.67 -12.48
C ALA A 133 0.71 18.67 -13.13
N GLU A 134 1.28 19.00 -14.30
CA GLU A 134 2.29 18.18 -14.97
C GLU A 134 3.49 17.91 -14.06
N HIS A 135 3.98 18.93 -13.34
CA HIS A 135 5.07 18.77 -12.37
C HIS A 135 4.71 17.76 -11.28
N TYR A 136 3.56 17.89 -10.63
CA TYR A 136 3.15 16.94 -9.57
C TYR A 136 2.80 15.54 -10.11
N LEU A 137 2.47 15.40 -11.39
CA LEU A 137 2.35 14.10 -12.05
C LEU A 137 3.73 13.41 -12.21
N LEU A 138 4.84 14.15 -12.26
CA LEU A 138 6.18 13.55 -12.22
C LEU A 138 6.45 12.89 -10.86
N HIS A 139 6.06 13.55 -9.77
CA HIS A 139 6.11 12.97 -8.42
C HIS A 139 5.29 11.68 -8.34
N ALA A 140 4.06 11.72 -8.83
CA ALA A 140 3.20 10.54 -8.93
C ALA A 140 3.90 9.40 -9.73
N ARG A 141 4.50 9.71 -10.88
CA ARG A 141 5.22 8.72 -11.70
C ARG A 141 6.41 8.09 -10.98
N GLN A 142 7.18 8.86 -10.21
CA GLN A 142 8.29 8.30 -9.41
C GLN A 142 7.79 7.30 -8.37
N ASP A 143 6.64 7.59 -7.75
CA ASP A 143 5.97 6.69 -6.81
C ASP A 143 5.52 5.38 -7.50
N ASP A 144 5.03 5.47 -8.74
CA ASP A 144 4.66 4.29 -9.53
C ASP A 144 5.88 3.42 -9.88
N LEU A 145 7.00 4.04 -10.26
CA LEU A 145 8.24 3.32 -10.55
C LEU A 145 8.78 2.62 -9.31
N LEU A 146 8.75 3.30 -8.16
CA LEU A 146 9.19 2.72 -6.90
C LEU A 146 8.31 1.54 -6.46
N LEU A 147 6.98 1.68 -6.53
CA LEU A 147 6.06 0.60 -6.18
C LEU A 147 6.30 -0.64 -7.05
N ASN A 148 6.51 -0.47 -8.36
CA ASN A 148 6.82 -1.58 -9.26
C ASN A 148 8.14 -2.26 -8.91
N SER A 149 9.18 -1.49 -8.59
CA SER A 149 10.45 -2.04 -8.10
C SER A 149 10.26 -2.88 -6.84
N TYR A 150 9.48 -2.41 -5.88
CA TYR A 150 9.19 -3.15 -4.65
C TYR A 150 8.31 -4.38 -4.86
N ALA A 151 7.41 -4.37 -5.84
CA ALA A 151 6.63 -5.56 -6.20
C ALA A 151 7.53 -6.67 -6.76
N GLU A 152 8.48 -6.31 -7.61
CA GLU A 152 9.47 -7.25 -8.16
C GLU A 152 10.40 -7.79 -7.06
N GLN A 153 10.88 -6.93 -6.15
CA GLN A 153 11.66 -7.36 -4.99
C GLN A 153 10.86 -8.27 -4.05
N ALA A 154 9.59 -7.95 -3.79
CA ALA A 154 8.69 -8.77 -2.99
C ALA A 154 8.49 -10.15 -3.62
N ARG A 155 8.32 -10.24 -4.94
CA ARG A 155 8.26 -11.53 -5.63
C ARG A 155 9.52 -12.35 -5.37
N GLY A 156 10.70 -11.75 -5.57
CA GLY A 156 11.98 -12.42 -5.31
C GLY A 156 12.15 -12.90 -3.86
N VAL A 157 11.75 -12.09 -2.87
CA VAL A 157 11.78 -12.49 -1.46
C VAL A 157 10.84 -13.65 -1.16
N LEU A 158 9.64 -13.63 -1.74
CA LEU A 158 8.62 -14.65 -1.49
C LEU A 158 8.92 -15.97 -2.20
N ASP A 159 9.52 -15.94 -3.40
CA ASP A 159 9.93 -17.15 -4.13
C ASP A 159 10.99 -17.97 -3.37
N HIS A 160 11.75 -17.33 -2.48
CA HIS A 160 12.74 -17.98 -1.62
C HIS A 160 12.23 -18.27 -0.20
N LEU A 161 10.97 -17.96 0.09
CA LEU A 161 10.39 -18.15 1.42
C LEU A 161 10.19 -19.64 1.69
N GLN A 162 11.05 -20.21 2.53
CA GLN A 162 10.87 -21.58 3.01
C GLN A 162 9.77 -21.62 4.06
N LEU A 163 8.59 -22.08 3.66
CA LEU A 163 7.51 -22.37 4.58
C LEU A 163 7.82 -23.69 5.29
N ALA A 164 8.47 -23.60 6.46
CA ALA A 164 8.66 -24.75 7.34
C ALA A 164 7.29 -25.38 7.61
N ASN A 165 7.14 -26.67 7.30
CA ASN A 165 5.87 -27.37 7.18
C ASN A 165 4.93 -27.13 8.39
N PRO A 166 3.97 -26.18 8.32
CA PRO A 166 3.09 -25.84 9.43
C PRO A 166 1.80 -26.68 9.40
N LEU A 167 1.59 -27.48 8.35
CA LEU A 167 0.33 -28.16 8.06
C LEU A 167 0.17 -29.54 8.74
N ARG A 168 0.88 -29.77 9.85
CA ARG A 168 0.71 -31.01 10.61
C ARG A 168 -0.67 -31.14 11.25
N ASP A 169 -1.34 -30.01 11.50
CA ASP A 169 -2.75 -29.96 11.87
C ASP A 169 -3.50 -29.15 10.81
N GLN A 170 -4.50 -29.76 10.16
CA GLN A 170 -5.27 -29.23 9.03
C GLN A 170 -6.21 -28.05 9.40
N ASP A 171 -5.86 -27.26 10.41
CA ASP A 171 -6.70 -26.19 10.92
C ASP A 171 -6.41 -24.83 10.28
N VAL A 172 -7.38 -23.93 10.43
CA VAL A 172 -7.36 -22.48 10.12
C VAL A 172 -6.04 -21.79 10.51
N THR A 173 -5.29 -22.38 11.45
CA THR A 173 -3.96 -21.97 11.93
C THR A 173 -2.86 -21.97 10.85
N ALA A 174 -2.92 -22.84 9.84
CA ALA A 174 -1.87 -22.92 8.83
C ALA A 174 -1.93 -21.78 7.81
N GLY A 175 -3.13 -21.39 7.38
CA GLY A 175 -3.33 -20.19 6.56
C GLY A 175 -2.84 -18.93 7.29
N ASP A 176 -3.20 -18.79 8.57
CA ASP A 176 -2.73 -17.69 9.40
C ASP A 176 -1.21 -17.70 9.59
N ALA A 177 -0.59 -18.87 9.73
CA ALA A 177 0.87 -18.98 9.82
C ALA A 177 1.57 -18.52 8.54
N VAL A 178 1.06 -18.94 7.36
CA VAL A 178 1.57 -18.49 6.06
C VAL A 178 1.39 -16.97 5.91
N VAL A 179 0.21 -16.42 6.23
CA VAL A 179 -0.03 -14.96 6.20
C VAL A 179 0.95 -14.23 7.11
N ARG A 180 1.16 -14.68 8.35
CA ARG A 180 2.11 -14.04 9.27
C ARG A 180 3.54 -14.07 8.74
N LEU A 181 3.98 -15.19 8.14
CA LEU A 181 5.32 -15.29 7.59
C LEU A 181 5.50 -14.36 6.39
N VAL A 182 4.54 -14.34 5.46
CA VAL A 182 4.53 -13.45 4.30
C VAL A 182 4.54 -11.99 4.76
N LYS A 183 3.70 -11.62 5.72
CA LYS A 183 3.68 -10.27 6.31
C LYS A 183 5.02 -9.89 6.95
N ALA A 184 5.62 -10.79 7.73
CA ALA A 184 6.92 -10.52 8.35
C ALA A 184 8.04 -10.34 7.31
N ALA A 185 8.02 -11.10 6.22
CA ALA A 185 8.97 -10.94 5.11
C ALA A 185 8.77 -9.59 4.39
N LEU A 186 7.51 -9.24 4.09
CA LEU A 186 7.17 -7.96 3.46
C LEU A 186 7.49 -6.78 4.38
N ASP A 187 7.16 -6.82 5.66
CA ASP A 187 7.44 -5.73 6.61
C ASP A 187 8.95 -5.45 6.71
N ARG A 188 9.78 -6.50 6.65
CA ARG A 188 11.24 -6.35 6.61
C ARG A 188 11.70 -5.72 5.29
N LEU A 189 11.20 -6.21 4.16
CA LEU A 189 11.51 -5.67 2.85
C LEU A 189 11.11 -4.19 2.74
N LEU A 190 9.93 -3.84 3.24
CA LEU A 190 9.31 -2.53 3.13
C LEU A 190 9.79 -1.53 4.19
N GLN A 191 10.64 -1.95 5.13
CA GLN A 191 11.18 -1.07 6.17
C GLN A 191 11.81 0.23 5.63
N PRO A 192 12.61 0.24 4.55
CA PRO A 192 13.20 1.46 4.00
C PRO A 192 12.27 2.21 3.02
N TYR A 193 11.07 1.68 2.72
CA TYR A 193 10.20 2.19 1.64
C TYR A 193 9.90 3.68 1.78
N ASP A 194 9.54 4.14 2.98
CA ASP A 194 9.17 5.55 3.18
C ASP A 194 10.34 6.51 2.93
N GLU A 195 11.56 6.13 3.29
CA GLU A 195 12.77 6.93 3.05
C GLU A 195 13.12 6.94 1.57
N GLU A 196 13.15 5.76 0.93
CA GLU A 196 13.40 5.63 -0.52
C GLU A 196 12.36 6.37 -1.35
N ARG A 197 11.09 6.31 -0.94
CA ARG A 197 10.00 7.06 -1.55
C ARG A 197 10.26 8.55 -1.50
N GLN A 198 10.68 9.07 -0.36
CA GLN A 198 10.96 10.49 -0.23
C GLN A 198 12.14 10.92 -1.11
N HIS A 199 13.15 10.08 -1.27
CA HIS A 199 14.23 10.30 -2.22
C HIS A 199 13.75 10.25 -3.69
N ALA A 200 12.93 9.27 -4.05
CA ALA A 200 12.38 9.14 -5.40
C ALA A 200 11.50 10.34 -5.79
N LEU A 201 10.64 10.80 -4.87
CA LEU A 201 9.83 12.01 -5.08
C LEU A 201 10.71 13.25 -5.24
N ALA A 202 11.74 13.42 -4.41
CA ALA A 202 12.68 14.54 -4.57
C ALA A 202 13.45 14.48 -5.90
N ALA A 203 13.72 13.29 -6.44
CA ALA A 203 14.36 13.13 -7.73
C ALA A 203 13.48 13.57 -8.92
N ALA A 204 12.16 13.71 -8.73
CA ALA A 204 11.27 14.29 -9.75
C ALA A 204 11.57 15.78 -9.99
N ASP A 205 12.12 16.49 -8.99
CA ASP A 205 12.46 17.91 -9.03
C ASP A 205 13.80 18.15 -9.76
N THR A 206 13.93 17.61 -10.97
CA THR A 206 15.09 17.85 -11.84
C THR A 206 15.21 19.31 -12.25
N THR A 207 16.40 19.76 -12.64
CA THR A 207 16.60 21.13 -13.16
C THR A 207 15.65 21.45 -14.30
N GLU A 208 15.46 20.53 -15.25
CA GLU A 208 14.54 20.72 -16.39
C GLU A 208 13.08 20.89 -15.94
N ALA A 209 12.62 20.02 -15.03
CA ALA A 209 11.25 20.09 -14.51
C ALA A 209 11.01 21.41 -13.78
N LEU A 210 11.96 21.85 -12.93
CA LEU A 210 11.86 23.11 -12.20
C LEU A 210 11.94 24.33 -13.11
N THR A 211 12.76 24.29 -14.16
CA THR A 211 12.81 25.33 -15.18
C THR A 211 11.46 25.47 -15.89
N ARG A 212 10.85 24.37 -16.33
CA ARG A 212 9.51 24.39 -16.94
C ARG A 212 8.46 24.94 -15.98
N LEU A 213 8.50 24.51 -14.71
CA LEU A 213 7.58 24.99 -13.68
C LEU A 213 7.71 26.51 -13.46
N ASN A 214 8.95 27.03 -13.34
CA ASN A 214 9.22 28.45 -13.16
C ASN A 214 8.75 29.28 -14.36
N GLN A 215 8.99 28.81 -15.58
CA GLN A 215 8.49 29.45 -16.81
C GLN A 215 6.96 29.49 -16.84
N GLY A 216 6.29 28.40 -16.43
CA GLY A 216 4.84 28.34 -16.28
C GLY A 216 4.26 29.33 -15.27
N CYS A 217 5.10 29.88 -14.39
CA CYS A 217 4.76 30.90 -13.41
C CYS A 217 5.18 32.33 -13.80
N GLY A 218 5.66 32.53 -15.03
CA GLY A 218 6.16 33.84 -15.48
C GLY A 218 7.44 34.29 -14.79
N ARG A 219 8.21 33.36 -14.19
CA ARG A 219 9.52 33.65 -13.59
C ARG A 219 10.62 33.44 -14.62
N ALA A 220 11.51 34.41 -14.73
CA ALA A 220 12.77 34.23 -15.45
C ALA A 220 13.62 33.18 -14.71
N THR A 221 14.26 32.30 -15.50
CA THR A 221 15.13 31.20 -15.03
C THR A 221 16.41 31.70 -14.39
#